data_AF-A0A931ZRU5-F1
#
_entry.id   AF-A0A931ZRU5-F1
#
_cell.length_a   1.000
_cell.length_b   1.000
_cell.length_c   1.000
_cell.angle_alpha   90.00
_cell.angle_beta   90.00
_cell.angle_gamma   90.00
#
_symmetry.space_group_name_H-M   'P 1'
#
loop_
_entity.id
_entity.type
_entity.pdbx_description
1 polymer ?
#
loop_
_entity_poly.entity_id
_entity_poly.type
_entity_poly.pdbx_seq_one_letter_code
_entity_poly.pdbx_strand_id
1 'polypeptide(L)'
;MTYRAVIEIILLYLLILILIMQIFSSQNIINYSQIFYNFSLGIGAILAGIGGIKILSEYARKLQYERKIRHWKSIYDPTFHDKNFKLINSSDNLDWIYVHDLNSDQKIHIGSDATFREFGFSRKWIKTLPLADFNRIKTVEGIILTRGEFGS
;
A
#
# COMPACT_ATOMS: atom_id res chain seq x y z
N MET A 1 -19.80 2.78 22.86
CA MET A 1 -20.63 3.91 22.41
C MET A 1 -21.73 3.35 21.52
N THR A 2 -22.96 3.30 22.02
CA THR A 2 -24.11 2.65 21.38
C THR A 2 -24.58 3.45 20.16
N TYR A 3 -24.90 2.79 19.05
CA TYR A 3 -25.43 3.40 17.81
C TYR A 3 -26.51 4.47 18.04
N ARG A 4 -27.28 4.32 19.11
CA ARG A 4 -28.25 5.31 19.61
C ARG A 4 -27.65 6.71 19.83
N ALA A 5 -26.47 6.82 20.44
CA ALA A 5 -25.83 8.10 20.70
C ALA A 5 -25.35 8.78 19.41
N VAL A 6 -24.91 8.00 18.42
CA VAL A 6 -24.53 8.52 17.10
C VAL A 6 -25.76 9.06 16.36
N ILE A 7 -26.88 8.35 16.43
CA ILE A 7 -28.16 8.78 15.85
C ILE A 7 -28.68 10.05 16.54
N GLU A 8 -28.61 10.12 17.87
CA GLU A 8 -29.01 11.30 18.64
C GLU A 8 -28.15 12.53 18.29
N ILE A 9 -26.84 12.36 18.09
CA ILE A 9 -25.94 13.45 17.66
C ILE A 9 -26.28 13.91 16.23
N ILE A 10 -26.55 12.99 15.31
CA ILE A 10 -26.93 13.32 13.92
C ILE A 10 -28.27 14.08 13.90
N LEU A 11 -29.25 13.63 14.67
CA LEU A 11 -30.56 14.29 14.79
C LEU A 11 -30.43 15.68 15.40
N LEU A 12 -29.61 15.84 16.45
CA LEU A 12 -29.34 17.13 17.06
C LEU A 12 -28.68 18.10 16.06
N TYR A 13 -27.71 17.62 15.29
CA TYR A 13 -27.04 18.42 14.26
C TYR A 13 -28.03 18.87 13.16
N LEU A 14 -28.89 17.97 12.67
CA LEU A 14 -29.92 18.30 11.69
C LEU A 14 -30.94 19.30 12.24
N LEU A 15 -31.36 19.15 13.50
CA LEU A 15 -32.28 20.07 14.17
C LEU A 15 -31.69 21.48 14.28
N ILE A 16 -30.42 21.58 14.70
CA ILE A 16 -29.69 22.84 14.77
C ILE A 16 -29.61 23.50 13.38
N LEU A 17 -29.32 22.71 12.35
CA LEU A 17 -29.20 23.21 10.97
C LEU A 17 -30.54 23.73 10.42
N ILE A 18 -31.64 23.04 10.73
CA ILE A 18 -33.01 23.48 10.40
C ILE A 18 -33.37 24.77 11.14
N LEU A 19 -33.07 24.87 12.44
CA LEU A 19 -33.35 26.06 13.25
C LEU A 19 -32.56 27.27 12.75
N ILE A 20 -31.29 27.08 12.39
CA ILE A 20 -30.47 28.12 11.77
C ILE A 20 -31.11 28.56 10.44
N MET A 21 -31.51 27.63 9.57
CA MET A 21 -32.21 27.98 8.33
C MET A 21 -33.50 28.78 8.57
N GLN A 22 -34.30 28.44 9.59
CA GLN A 22 -35.55 29.15 9.90
C GLN A 22 -35.31 30.58 10.44
N ILE A 23 -34.32 30.77 11.31
CA ILE A 23 -33.96 32.10 11.85
C ILE A 23 -33.48 33.00 10.70
N PHE A 24 -32.67 32.45 9.80
CA PHE A 24 -32.18 33.12 8.60
C PHE A 24 -33.32 33.38 7.59
N SER A 25 -34.42 32.62 7.62
CA SER A 25 -35.59 32.84 6.75
C SER A 25 -36.46 34.03 7.13
N SER A 26 -36.65 34.27 8.43
CA SER A 26 -37.54 35.35 8.88
C SER A 26 -36.95 36.75 8.66
N GLN A 27 -35.65 36.82 8.40
CA GLN A 27 -34.92 38.02 8.04
C GLN A 27 -34.76 37.99 6.51
N ASN A 28 -35.55 38.75 5.75
CA ASN A 28 -35.51 38.87 4.27
C ASN A 28 -34.16 39.42 3.68
N ILE A 29 -33.05 39.17 4.36
CA ILE A 29 -31.70 39.66 4.09
C ILE A 29 -30.85 38.56 3.44
N ILE A 30 -31.32 37.31 3.45
CA ILE A 30 -30.52 36.16 3.06
C ILE A 30 -30.91 35.68 1.68
N ASN A 31 -30.06 36.02 0.72
CA ASN A 31 -30.10 35.47 -0.62
C ASN A 31 -29.69 33.99 -0.53
N TYR A 32 -30.68 33.11 -0.28
CA TYR A 32 -30.46 31.67 -0.10
C TYR A 32 -29.63 31.04 -1.20
N SER A 33 -29.79 31.54 -2.43
CA SER A 33 -28.96 31.17 -3.58
C SER A 33 -27.47 31.37 -3.31
N GLN A 34 -27.09 32.47 -2.66
CA GLN A 34 -25.70 32.80 -2.37
C GLN A 34 -25.11 31.99 -1.21
N ILE A 35 -25.91 31.66 -0.19
CA ILE A 35 -25.49 30.73 0.88
C ILE A 35 -25.31 29.32 0.31
N PHE A 36 -26.27 28.83 -0.49
CA PHE A 36 -26.20 27.50 -1.09
C PHE A 36 -25.04 27.39 -2.09
N TYR A 37 -24.80 28.45 -2.87
CA TYR A 37 -23.66 28.55 -3.78
C TYR A 37 -22.33 28.49 -3.04
N ASN A 38 -22.16 29.28 -1.97
CA ASN A 38 -20.93 29.28 -1.16
C ASN A 38 -20.70 27.94 -0.44
N PHE A 39 -21.77 27.33 0.07
CA PHE A 39 -21.70 26.02 0.70
C PHE A 39 -21.34 24.92 -0.31
N SER A 40 -21.95 24.95 -1.49
CA SER A 40 -21.65 24.02 -2.60
C SER A 40 -20.21 24.18 -3.11
N LEU A 41 -19.72 25.43 -3.21
CA LEU A 41 -18.32 25.73 -3.52
C LEU A 41 -17.38 25.18 -2.44
N GLY A 42 -17.72 25.36 -1.17
CA GLY A 42 -16.95 24.83 -0.05
C GLY A 42 -16.85 23.30 -0.08
N ILE A 43 -17.98 22.61 -0.29
CA ILE A 43 -18.00 21.15 -0.44
C ILE A 43 -17.22 20.71 -1.68
N GLY A 44 -17.40 21.39 -2.82
CA GLY A 44 -16.68 21.10 -4.06
C GLY A 44 -15.16 21.24 -3.88
N ALA A 45 -14.70 22.29 -3.19
CA ALA A 45 -13.29 22.50 -2.89
C ALA A 45 -12.71 21.42 -1.96
N ILE A 46 -13.47 20.99 -0.94
CA ILE A 46 -13.07 19.90 -0.05
C ILE A 46 -12.94 18.58 -0.82
N LEU A 47 -13.94 18.25 -1.64
CA LEU A 47 -13.92 17.03 -2.45
C LEU A 47 -12.77 17.06 -3.47
N ALA A 48 -12.54 18.20 -4.13
CA ALA A 48 -11.42 18.38 -5.05
C ALA A 48 -10.07 18.26 -4.33
N GLY A 49 -9.95 18.83 -3.12
CA GLY A 49 -8.75 18.71 -2.28
C GLY A 49 -8.45 17.26 -1.87
N ILE A 50 -9.47 16.53 -1.40
CA ILE A 50 -9.34 15.11 -1.03
C ILE A 50 -8.98 14.27 -2.27
N GLY A 51 -9.64 14.51 -3.41
CA GLY A 51 -9.34 13.84 -4.67
C GLY A 51 -7.90 14.08 -5.13
N GLY A 52 -7.44 15.33 -5.08
CA GLY A 52 -6.07 15.72 -5.42
C GLY A 52 -5.02 15.05 -4.52
N ILE A 53 -5.24 15.05 -3.20
CA ILE A 53 -4.34 14.39 -2.25
C ILE A 53 -4.27 12.88 -2.52
N LYS A 54 -5.41 12.23 -2.80
CA LYS A 54 -5.45 10.80 -3.12
C LYS A 54 -4.59 10.49 -4.34
N ILE A 55 -4.78 11.22 -5.44
CA ILE A 55 -4.02 11.02 -6.69
C ILE A 55 -2.52 11.24 -6.46
N LEU A 56 -2.14 12.29 -5.75
CA LEU A 56 -0.74 12.56 -5.44
C LEU A 56 -0.12 11.45 -4.57
N SER A 57 -0.88 10.94 -3.61
CA SER A 57 -0.42 9.83 -2.76
C SER A 57 -0.22 8.54 -3.56
N GLU A 58 -1.12 8.23 -4.49
CA GLU A 58 -1.00 7.07 -5.38
C GLU A 58 0.19 7.22 -6.32
N TYR A 59 0.41 8.41 -6.88
CA TYR A 59 1.56 8.70 -7.72
C TYR A 59 2.89 8.58 -6.96
N ALA A 60 2.96 9.12 -5.74
CA ALA A 60 4.14 9.00 -4.88
C ALA A 60 4.45 7.54 -4.54
N ARG A 61 3.42 6.74 -4.21
CA ARG A 61 3.56 5.30 -4.00
C ARG A 61 4.09 4.58 -5.24
N LYS A 62 3.58 4.91 -6.44
CA LYS A 62 4.05 4.35 -7.71
C LYS A 62 5.53 4.67 -7.98
N LEU A 63 5.96 5.91 -7.72
CA LEU A 63 7.36 6.29 -7.88
C LEU A 63 8.29 5.56 -6.91
N GLN A 64 7.90 5.42 -5.64
CA GLN A 64 8.66 4.65 -4.66
C GLN A 64 8.77 3.17 -5.08
N TYR A 65 7.68 2.62 -5.60
CA TYR A 65 7.61 1.27 -6.13
C TYR A 65 8.61 1.06 -7.29
N GLU A 66 8.58 1.93 -8.30
CA GLU A 66 9.48 1.84 -9.46
C GLU A 66 10.96 1.93 -9.05
N ARG A 67 11.27 2.77 -8.06
CA ARG A 67 12.61 2.89 -7.49
C ARG A 67 13.07 1.61 -6.79
N LYS A 68 12.20 1.00 -5.96
CA LYS A 68 12.51 -0.27 -5.28
C LYS A 68 12.77 -1.39 -6.27
N ILE A 69 11.91 -1.53 -7.28
CA ILE A 69 12.10 -2.53 -8.35
C ILE A 69 13.42 -2.32 -9.06
N ARG A 70 13.70 -1.09 -9.48
CA ARG A 70 14.93 -0.77 -10.22
C ARG A 70 16.17 -1.10 -9.40
N HIS A 71 16.18 -0.74 -8.12
CA HIS A 71 17.28 -1.02 -7.22
C HIS A 71 17.54 -2.53 -7.10
N TRP A 72 16.53 -3.32 -6.74
CA TRP A 72 16.71 -4.76 -6.57
C TRP A 72 16.97 -5.50 -7.88
N LYS A 73 16.37 -5.10 -9.00
CA LYS A 73 16.67 -5.67 -10.32
C LYS A 73 18.12 -5.44 -10.74
N SER A 74 18.71 -4.31 -10.36
CA SER A 74 20.12 -4.03 -10.64
C SER A 74 21.07 -4.93 -9.83
N ILE A 75 20.64 -5.40 -8.65
CA ILE A 75 21.41 -6.28 -7.78
C ILE A 75 21.23 -7.74 -8.20
N TYR A 76 19.98 -8.16 -8.40
CA TYR A 76 19.61 -9.54 -8.72
C TYR A 76 19.09 -9.66 -10.15
N ASP A 77 19.95 -9.35 -11.12
CA ASP A 77 19.64 -9.52 -12.53
C ASP A 77 19.59 -11.02 -12.89
N PRO A 78 18.48 -11.53 -13.49
CA PRO A 78 18.34 -12.93 -13.90
C PRO A 78 19.51 -13.50 -14.71
N THR A 79 20.23 -12.65 -15.45
CA THR A 79 21.40 -13.07 -16.25
C THR A 79 22.59 -13.56 -15.41
N PHE A 80 22.66 -13.17 -14.13
CA PHE A 80 23.69 -13.60 -13.18
C PHE A 80 23.21 -14.70 -12.21
N HIS A 81 22.09 -15.34 -12.51
CA HIS A 81 21.63 -16.52 -11.78
C HIS A 81 22.73 -17.61 -11.76
N ASP A 82 22.84 -18.33 -10.64
CA ASP A 82 23.88 -19.32 -10.32
C ASP A 82 25.32 -18.79 -10.22
N LYS A 83 25.59 -17.56 -10.66
CA LYS A 83 26.89 -16.90 -10.54
C LYS A 83 26.98 -16.00 -9.32
N ASN A 84 26.00 -15.10 -9.15
CA ASN A 84 26.00 -14.10 -8.08
C ASN A 84 24.95 -14.40 -7.02
N PHE A 85 23.85 -15.06 -7.40
CA PHE A 85 22.80 -15.42 -6.46
C PHE A 85 22.12 -16.73 -6.90
N LYS A 86 21.42 -17.36 -5.95
CA LYS A 86 20.57 -18.53 -6.18
C LYS A 86 19.20 -18.30 -5.57
N LEU A 87 18.18 -18.88 -6.20
CA LEU A 87 16.86 -18.93 -5.61
C LEU A 87 16.76 -20.21 -4.79
N ILE A 88 16.38 -20.08 -3.53
CA ILE A 88 16.31 -21.21 -2.60
C ILE A 88 14.97 -21.22 -1.87
N ASN A 89 14.54 -22.41 -1.48
CA ASN A 89 13.47 -22.60 -0.50
C ASN A 89 13.87 -23.67 0.51
N SER A 90 13.14 -23.71 1.62
CA SER A 90 13.31 -24.75 2.64
C SER A 90 12.53 -26.00 2.23
N SER A 91 13.04 -27.18 2.55
CA SER A 91 12.31 -28.45 2.44
C SER A 91 10.98 -28.43 3.18
N ASP A 92 10.91 -27.67 4.28
CA ASP A 92 9.75 -27.63 5.18
C ASP A 92 8.71 -26.59 4.77
N ASN A 93 9.11 -25.62 3.94
CA ASN A 93 8.22 -24.58 3.45
C ASN A 93 8.61 -24.20 2.01
N LEU A 94 7.86 -24.75 1.06
CA LEU A 94 8.07 -24.54 -0.37
C LEU A 94 7.46 -23.24 -0.87
N ASP A 95 6.54 -22.64 -0.11
CA ASP A 95 5.84 -21.41 -0.49
C ASP A 95 6.72 -20.18 -0.32
N TRP A 96 7.70 -20.25 0.58
CA TRP A 96 8.61 -19.15 0.86
C TRP A 96 9.87 -19.25 0.02
N ILE A 97 10.03 -18.28 -0.88
CA ILE A 97 11.16 -18.20 -1.80
C ILE A 97 12.14 -17.15 -1.28
N TYR A 98 13.41 -17.50 -1.29
CA TYR A 98 14.50 -16.63 -0.86
C TYR A 98 15.52 -16.44 -1.99
N VAL A 99 16.10 -15.25 -2.05
CA VAL A 99 17.33 -14.98 -2.80
C VAL A 99 18.51 -15.23 -1.87
N HIS A 100 19.37 -16.16 -2.22
CA HIS A 100 20.68 -16.38 -1.59
C HIS A 100 21.75 -15.67 -2.41
N ASP A 101 22.31 -14.59 -1.88
CA ASP A 101 23.45 -13.89 -2.44
C ASP A 101 24.73 -14.69 -2.14
N LEU A 102 25.41 -15.13 -3.20
CA LEU A 102 26.61 -15.96 -3.10
C LEU A 102 27.86 -15.17 -2.71
N ASN A 103 27.85 -13.84 -2.88
CA ASN A 103 28.99 -12.98 -2.55
C ASN A 103 29.00 -12.64 -1.06
N SER A 104 27.83 -12.36 -0.49
CA SER A 104 27.68 -11.95 0.90
C SER A 104 27.23 -13.09 1.84
N ASP A 105 26.90 -14.25 1.27
CA ASP A 105 26.30 -15.40 1.94
C ASP A 105 25.01 -15.07 2.70
N GLN A 106 24.23 -14.13 2.14
CA GLN A 106 23.01 -13.63 2.74
C GLN A 106 21.77 -14.19 2.06
N LYS A 107 20.71 -14.49 2.83
CA LYS A 107 19.38 -14.77 2.30
C LYS A 107 18.39 -13.65 2.57
N ILE A 108 17.60 -13.32 1.56
CA ILE A 108 16.55 -12.30 1.59
C ILE A 108 15.24 -12.92 1.10
N HIS A 109 14.14 -12.70 1.83
CA HIS A 109 12.84 -13.27 1.50
C HIS A 109 12.18 -12.51 0.33
N ILE A 110 11.59 -13.22 -0.64
CA ILE A 110 10.74 -12.65 -1.70
C ILE A 110 9.29 -12.68 -1.22
N GLY A 111 8.73 -11.52 -0.86
CA GLY A 111 7.51 -11.46 -0.05
C GLY A 111 6.19 -11.76 -0.78
N SER A 112 6.23 -11.92 -2.11
CA SER A 112 5.07 -12.34 -2.89
C SER A 112 5.46 -13.01 -4.21
N ASP A 113 4.59 -13.87 -4.73
CA ASP A 113 4.74 -14.48 -6.07
C ASP A 113 4.61 -13.43 -7.20
N ALA A 114 3.92 -12.31 -6.93
CA ALA A 114 3.88 -11.17 -7.84
C ALA A 114 5.27 -10.52 -7.97
N THR A 115 5.94 -10.28 -6.84
CA THR A 115 7.34 -9.82 -6.79
C THR A 115 8.23 -10.81 -7.54
N PHE A 116 8.12 -12.12 -7.26
CA PHE A 116 8.89 -13.14 -7.97
C PHE A 116 8.80 -13.02 -9.51
N ARG A 117 7.57 -12.90 -10.05
CA ARG A 117 7.34 -12.73 -11.50
C ARG A 117 7.84 -11.40 -12.05
N GLU A 118 7.69 -10.31 -11.29
CA GLU A 118 8.14 -8.97 -11.72
C GLU A 118 9.65 -8.90 -11.93
N PHE A 119 10.42 -9.71 -11.18
CA PHE A 119 11.85 -9.86 -11.36
C PHE A 119 12.23 -10.75 -12.56
N GLY A 120 11.27 -11.43 -13.19
CA GLY A 120 11.54 -12.33 -14.30
C GLY A 120 12.15 -13.66 -13.87
N PHE A 121 11.99 -14.03 -12.60
CA PHE A 121 12.49 -15.30 -12.09
C PHE A 121 11.63 -16.47 -12.54
N SER A 122 12.26 -17.63 -12.70
CA SER A 122 11.60 -18.88 -13.05
C SER A 122 11.56 -19.84 -11.87
N ARG A 123 10.41 -20.47 -11.59
CA ARG A 123 10.31 -21.48 -10.53
C ARG A 123 11.26 -22.68 -10.75
N LYS A 124 11.68 -22.93 -11.99
CA LYS A 124 12.66 -23.98 -12.33
C LYS A 124 14.06 -23.71 -11.77
N TRP A 125 14.35 -22.47 -11.39
CA TRP A 125 15.63 -22.05 -10.83
C TRP A 125 15.68 -22.22 -9.31
N ILE A 126 14.55 -22.51 -8.67
CA ILE A 126 14.48 -22.64 -7.22
C ILE A 126 15.12 -23.97 -6.82
N LYS A 127 16.13 -23.89 -5.96
CA LYS A 127 16.77 -25.05 -5.35
C LYS A 127 16.23 -25.27 -3.95
N THR A 128 15.67 -26.46 -3.71
CA THR A 128 15.26 -26.87 -2.36
C THR A 128 16.45 -27.35 -1.56
N LEU A 129 16.60 -26.76 -0.38
CA LEU A 129 17.64 -27.11 0.57
C LEU A 129 17.02 -27.83 1.78
N PRO A 130 17.70 -28.83 2.35
CA PRO A 130 17.34 -29.35 3.66
C PRO A 130 17.32 -28.21 4.69
N LEU A 131 16.39 -28.26 5.65
CA LEU A 131 16.22 -27.22 6.68
C LEU A 131 17.55 -26.84 7.36
N ALA A 132 18.40 -27.82 7.67
CA ALA A 132 19.69 -27.60 8.31
C ALA A 132 20.62 -26.70 7.47
N ASP A 133 20.70 -26.94 6.16
CA ASP A 133 21.54 -26.14 5.26
C ASP A 133 20.91 -24.78 4.98
N PHE A 134 19.58 -24.72 4.86
CA PHE A 134 18.86 -23.47 4.73
C PHE A 134 19.12 -22.55 5.94
N ASN A 135 19.11 -23.09 7.15
CA ASN A 135 19.32 -22.33 8.40
C ASN A 135 20.77 -21.86 8.59
N ARG A 136 21.76 -22.49 7.94
CA ARG A 136 23.16 -22.06 7.98
C ARG A 136 23.40 -20.73 7.27
N ILE A 137 22.61 -20.42 6.24
CA ILE A 137 22.75 -19.19 5.46
C ILE A 137 22.31 -17.99 6.29
N LYS A 138 23.12 -16.92 6.29
CA LYS A 138 22.89 -15.72 7.10
C LYS A 138 21.62 -14.99 6.65
N THR A 139 20.66 -14.83 7.56
CA THR A 139 19.47 -14.02 7.27
C THR A 139 19.80 -12.53 7.34
N VAL A 140 19.42 -11.79 6.31
CA VAL A 140 19.31 -10.32 6.40
C VAL A 140 17.90 -9.99 6.81
N GLU A 141 17.73 -9.04 7.73
CA GLU A 141 16.42 -8.45 8.00
C GLU A 141 15.97 -7.68 6.74
N GLY A 142 15.26 -8.37 5.85
CA GLY A 142 14.86 -7.82 4.57
C GLY A 142 13.86 -8.71 3.86
N ILE A 143 12.78 -8.08 3.39
CA ILE A 143 11.80 -8.70 2.51
C ILE A 143 11.74 -7.86 1.25
N ILE A 144 11.97 -8.49 0.10
CA ILE A 144 11.75 -7.86 -1.20
C ILE A 144 10.24 -7.89 -1.46
N LEU A 145 9.60 -6.75 -1.20
CA LEU A 145 8.20 -6.50 -1.50
C LEU A 145 8.13 -5.38 -2.53
N THR A 146 7.61 -5.70 -3.71
CA THR A 146 7.35 -4.70 -4.74
C THR A 146 5.98 -4.09 -4.50
N ARG A 147 4.91 -4.87 -4.63
CA ARG A 147 3.56 -4.46 -4.18
C ARG A 147 3.45 -4.89 -2.73
N GLY A 148 3.20 -3.97 -1.81
CA GLY A 148 3.20 -4.20 -0.34
C GLY A 148 2.11 -5.14 0.19
N GLU A 149 1.67 -6.11 -0.61
CA GLU A 149 0.84 -7.22 -0.18
C GLU A 149 1.79 -8.35 0.22
N PHE A 150 1.93 -8.56 1.53
CA PHE A 150 2.26 -9.88 2.02
C PHE A 150 1.18 -10.82 1.46
N GLY A 151 1.56 -11.78 0.62
CA GLY A 151 0.62 -12.75 0.08
C GLY A 151 -0.12 -13.46 1.21
N SER A 152 -1.44 -13.53 1.08
CA SER A 152 -2.35 -14.39 1.85
C SER A 152 -2.00 -15.86 1.74
#